data_AF-A0A8B7UYK8-F1
#
_entry.id   AF-A0A8B7UYK8-F1
#
_cell.length_a   1.000
_cell.length_b   1.000
_cell.length_c   1.000
_cell.angle_alpha   90.00
_cell.angle_beta   90.00
_cell.angle_gamma   90.00
#
_symmetry.space_group_name_H-M   'P 1'
#
loop_
_entity.id
_entity.type
_entity.pdbx_description
1 polymer ?
#
loop_
_entity_poly.entity_id
_entity_poly.type
_entity_poly.pdbx_seq_one_letter_code
_entity_poly.pdbx_strand_id
1 'polypeptide(L)'
;MIDTPTSPITSGLPLFFVITVTAIKQGYEDWLRHNSDNEVNGAPVYVVRSGGLVKTRSKNIRVGDIVRIAKDEIFPADLVLLSSDRLDGSCHVTTASLDGETNLKTHVAVPETAILQTVANLDSLIAVIECQQPEADLYRFMGRMIISQQMEEIVR
;
A
#
# COMPACT_ATOMS: atom_id res chain seq x y z
N MET A 1 37.00 -4.34 52.77
CA MET A 1 36.67 -4.21 51.33
C MET A 1 36.76 -5.62 50.76
N ILE A 2 35.67 -6.16 50.22
CA ILE A 2 35.69 -7.48 49.58
C ILE A 2 36.10 -7.21 48.14
N ASP A 3 37.36 -7.46 47.81
CA ASP A 3 37.84 -7.40 46.43
C ASP A 3 37.34 -8.64 45.70
N THR A 4 36.59 -8.44 44.62
CA THR A 4 36.12 -9.52 43.76
C THR A 4 37.35 -10.23 43.18
N PRO A 5 37.43 -11.58 43.24
CA PRO A 5 38.60 -12.33 42.78
C PRO A 5 38.81 -12.29 41.25
N THR A 6 37.88 -11.70 40.51
CA THR A 6 37.88 -11.58 39.05
C THR A 6 38.16 -10.15 38.62
N SER A 7 39.11 -9.96 37.69
CA SER A 7 39.40 -8.65 37.12
C SER A 7 38.19 -8.09 36.34
N PRO A 8 37.85 -6.80 36.48
CA PRO A 8 36.81 -6.14 35.69
C PRO A 8 36.97 -6.34 34.18
N ILE A 9 38.22 -6.46 33.71
CA ILE A 9 38.55 -6.69 32.30
C ILE A 9 38.14 -8.10 31.87
N THR A 10 38.44 -9.11 32.69
CA THR A 10 38.11 -10.52 32.38
C THR A 10 36.60 -10.79 32.36
N SER A 11 35.82 -9.98 33.08
CA SER A 11 34.35 -10.05 33.07
C SER A 11 33.71 -9.18 31.97
N GLY A 12 34.28 -8.01 31.66
CA GLY A 12 33.73 -7.09 30.66
C GLY A 12 34.05 -7.44 29.21
N LEU A 13 35.21 -8.04 28.96
CA LEU A 13 35.68 -8.34 27.59
C LEU A 13 34.75 -9.31 26.82
N PRO A 14 34.28 -10.44 27.39
CA PRO A 14 33.38 -11.33 26.67
C PRO A 14 32.04 -10.67 26.35
N LEU A 15 31.50 -9.87 27.28
CA LEU A 15 30.25 -9.14 27.08
C LEU A 15 30.39 -8.10 25.97
N PHE A 16 31.46 -7.30 26.00
CA PHE A 16 31.74 -6.31 24.97
C PHE A 16 31.88 -6.94 23.59
N PHE A 17 32.59 -8.07 23.50
CA PHE A 17 32.74 -8.81 22.25
C PHE A 17 31.39 -9.28 21.69
N VAL A 18 30.56 -9.93 22.52
CA VAL A 18 29.23 -10.41 22.11
C VAL A 18 28.36 -9.25 21.66
N ILE A 19 28.28 -8.16 22.45
CA ILE A 19 27.50 -6.97 22.08
C ILE A 19 27.98 -6.38 20.75
N THR A 20 29.29 -6.27 20.55
CA THR A 20 29.87 -5.71 19.33
C THR A 20 29.51 -6.53 18.10
N VAL A 21 29.67 -7.86 18.17
CA VAL A 21 29.32 -8.76 17.05
C VAL A 21 27.82 -8.71 16.76
N THR A 22 26.98 -8.73 17.79
CA THR A 22 25.52 -8.62 17.62
C THR A 22 25.12 -7.28 17.01
N ALA A 23 25.70 -6.18 17.48
CA ALA A 23 25.42 -4.84 16.95
C ALA A 23 25.80 -4.71 15.46
N ILE A 24 26.95 -5.26 15.07
CA ILE A 24 27.38 -5.28 13.66
C ILE A 24 26.40 -6.09 12.82
N LYS A 25 26.01 -7.30 13.27
CA LYS A 25 25.05 -8.14 12.55
C LYS A 25 23.70 -7.44 12.39
N GLN A 26 23.16 -6.87 13.46
CA GLN A 26 21.88 -6.16 13.43
C GLN A 26 21.96 -4.93 12.52
N GLY A 27 23.03 -4.15 12.61
CA GLY A 27 23.25 -2.99 11.73
C GLY A 27 23.33 -3.37 10.25
N TYR A 28 23.97 -4.51 9.92
CA TYR A 28 24.00 -5.02 8.56
C TYR A 28 22.62 -5.46 8.07
N GLU A 29 21.89 -6.23 8.86
CA GLU A 29 20.54 -6.70 8.52
C GLU A 29 19.56 -5.52 8.33
N ASP A 30 19.62 -4.52 9.19
CA ASP A 30 18.79 -3.32 9.08
C ASP A 30 19.16 -2.48 7.86
N TRP A 31 20.45 -2.41 7.49
CA TRP A 31 20.87 -1.74 6.26
C TRP A 31 20.29 -2.44 5.01
N LEU A 32 20.29 -3.78 4.98
CA LEU A 32 19.67 -4.53 3.89
C LEU A 32 18.16 -4.26 3.81
N ARG A 33 17.45 -4.28 4.94
CA ARG A 33 16.02 -3.96 4.98
C ARG A 33 15.76 -2.55 4.47
N HIS A 34 16.57 -1.58 4.88
CA HIS A 34 16.43 -0.21 4.42
C HIS A 34 16.60 -0.08 2.90
N ASN A 35 17.53 -0.84 2.31
CA ASN A 35 17.69 -0.86 0.86
C ASN A 35 16.45 -1.44 0.16
N SER A 36 15.92 -2.56 0.66
CA SER A 36 14.68 -3.17 0.14
C SER A 36 13.47 -2.24 0.26
N ASP A 37 13.31 -1.57 1.41
CA ASP A 37 12.22 -0.61 1.62
C ASP A 37 12.31 0.56 0.63
N ASN A 38 13.52 1.05 0.35
CA ASN A 38 13.73 2.13 -0.60
C ASN A 38 13.36 1.75 -2.04
N GLU A 39 13.55 0.49 -2.42
CA GLU A 39 13.15 -0.02 -3.73
C GLU A 39 11.62 0.01 -3.88
N VAL A 40 10.89 -0.58 -2.91
CA VAL A 40 9.43 -0.61 -2.91
C VAL A 40 8.84 0.80 -2.83
N ASN A 41 9.37 1.65 -1.95
CA ASN A 41 8.95 3.05 -1.79
C ASN A 41 9.25 3.90 -3.04
N GLY A 42 10.28 3.51 -3.81
CA GLY A 42 10.70 4.18 -5.03
C GLY A 42 9.92 3.76 -6.29
N ALA A 43 9.13 2.69 -6.21
CA ALA A 43 8.42 2.11 -7.34
C ALA A 43 7.53 3.16 -8.06
N PRO A 44 7.51 3.16 -9.40
CA PRO A 44 6.70 4.09 -10.16
C PRO A 44 5.20 3.75 -10.03
N VAL A 45 4.37 4.75 -9.80
CA VAL A 45 2.91 4.64 -9.73
C VAL A 45 2.30 5.73 -10.61
N TYR A 46 1.18 5.43 -11.26
CA TYR A 46 0.42 6.42 -12.03
C TYR A 46 -0.79 6.89 -11.23
N VAL A 47 -0.94 8.21 -11.09
CA VAL A 47 -2.07 8.85 -10.40
C VAL A 47 -2.86 9.74 -11.36
N VAL A 48 -4.17 9.79 -11.20
CA VAL A 48 -5.04 10.76 -11.90
C VAL A 48 -4.96 12.09 -11.15
N ARG A 49 -4.37 13.11 -11.77
CA ARG A 49 -4.25 14.46 -11.22
C ARG A 49 -4.27 15.48 -12.34
N SER A 50 -4.93 16.63 -12.09
CA SER A 50 -4.97 17.77 -13.01
C SER A 50 -5.48 17.40 -14.42
N GLY A 51 -6.51 16.55 -14.50
CA GLY A 51 -7.09 16.11 -15.77
C GLY A 51 -6.24 15.10 -16.56
N GLY A 52 -5.18 14.55 -15.98
CA GLY A 52 -4.23 13.67 -16.66
C GLY A 52 -3.68 12.55 -15.79
N LEU A 53 -2.97 11.63 -16.42
CA LEU A 53 -2.27 10.55 -15.74
C LEU A 53 -0.81 10.96 -15.49
N VAL A 54 -0.45 11.15 -14.22
CA VAL A 54 0.88 11.62 -13.80
C VAL A 54 1.65 10.49 -13.16
N LYS A 55 2.90 10.31 -13.58
CA LYS A 55 3.82 9.35 -12.95
C LYS A 55 4.42 9.93 -11.68
N THR A 56 4.33 9.21 -10.58
CA THR A 56 4.93 9.54 -9.28
C THR A 56 5.63 8.32 -8.68
N ARG A 57 6.23 8.46 -7.50
CA ARG A 57 6.78 7.34 -6.72
C ARG A 57 5.73 6.86 -5.71
N SER A 58 5.75 5.58 -5.39
CA SER A 58 4.84 4.94 -4.42
C SER A 58 4.79 5.73 -3.10
N LYS A 59 5.95 6.10 -2.55
CA LYS A 59 6.02 6.90 -1.30
C LYS A 59 5.39 8.30 -1.34
N ASN A 60 5.01 8.80 -2.52
CA ASN A 60 4.42 10.13 -2.70
C ASN A 60 2.89 10.08 -2.89
N ILE A 61 2.27 8.90 -2.93
CA ILE A 61 0.81 8.77 -2.95
C ILE A 61 0.22 9.15 -1.60
N ARG A 62 -1.02 9.62 -1.60
CA ARG A 62 -1.76 10.04 -0.41
C ARG A 62 -3.17 9.48 -0.45
N VAL A 63 -3.80 9.38 0.73
CA VAL A 63 -5.21 9.00 0.84
C VAL A 63 -6.06 9.94 -0.02
N GLY A 64 -6.92 9.37 -0.85
CA GLY A 64 -7.76 10.09 -1.80
C GLY A 64 -7.16 10.23 -3.21
N ASP A 65 -5.89 9.87 -3.42
CA ASP A 65 -5.36 9.77 -4.77
C ASP A 65 -6.04 8.61 -5.53
N ILE A 66 -6.45 8.88 -6.77
CA ILE A 66 -6.87 7.84 -7.70
C ILE A 66 -5.62 7.30 -8.40
N VAL A 67 -5.30 6.03 -8.17
CA VAL A 67 -4.17 5.34 -8.80
C VAL A 67 -4.65 4.45 -9.95
N ARG A 68 -3.85 4.38 -11.02
CA ARG A 68 -4.05 3.41 -12.10
C ARG A 68 -3.03 2.29 -11.95
N ILE A 69 -3.52 1.07 -11.80
CA ILE A 69 -2.70 -0.15 -11.73
C ILE A 69 -2.80 -0.87 -13.06
N ALA A 70 -1.67 -1.11 -13.71
CA ALA A 70 -1.63 -1.92 -14.92
C ALA A 70 -1.58 -3.42 -14.59
N LYS A 71 -1.80 -4.25 -15.60
CA LYS A 71 -1.67 -5.70 -15.45
C LYS A 71 -0.26 -6.06 -14.96
N ASP A 72 -0.20 -7.01 -14.03
CA ASP A 72 1.03 -7.55 -13.44
C ASP A 72 1.85 -6.51 -12.62
N GLU A 73 1.23 -5.39 -12.20
CA GLU A 73 1.81 -4.43 -11.26
C GLU A 73 1.44 -4.74 -9.81
N ILE A 74 2.34 -4.40 -8.88
CA ILE A 74 2.13 -4.54 -7.44
C ILE A 74 1.31 -3.35 -6.93
N PHE A 75 0.34 -3.62 -6.05
CA PHE A 75 -0.44 -2.57 -5.40
C PHE A 75 0.45 -1.76 -4.44
N PRO A 76 0.45 -0.41 -4.55
CA PRO A 76 1.31 0.43 -3.72
C PRO A 76 0.72 0.70 -2.32
N ALA A 77 -0.57 0.43 -2.13
CA ALA A 77 -1.32 0.59 -0.89
C ALA A 77 -2.63 -0.22 -0.96
N ASP A 78 -3.41 -0.22 0.12
CA ASP A 78 -4.79 -0.73 0.12
C ASP A 78 -5.68 0.20 -0.71
N LEU A 79 -6.38 -0.37 -1.70
CA LEU A 79 -7.19 0.39 -2.66
C LEU A 79 -8.65 -0.05 -2.66
N VAL A 80 -9.54 0.88 -2.99
CA VAL A 80 -10.92 0.59 -3.37
C VAL A 80 -11.02 0.59 -4.88
N LEU A 81 -11.51 -0.50 -5.47
CA LEU A 81 -11.67 -0.64 -6.92
C LEU A 81 -12.79 0.27 -7.43
N LEU A 82 -12.44 1.30 -8.19
CA LEU A 82 -13.40 2.23 -8.79
C LEU A 82 -13.88 1.77 -10.17
N SER A 83 -12.97 1.36 -11.04
CA SER A 83 -13.28 0.91 -12.39
C SER A 83 -12.20 -0.04 -12.89
N SER A 84 -12.56 -0.85 -13.87
CA SER A 84 -11.70 -1.80 -14.57
C SER A 84 -11.89 -1.64 -16.08
N ASP A 85 -10.90 -2.10 -16.85
CA ASP A 85 -10.99 -2.13 -18.32
C ASP A 85 -12.01 -3.17 -18.83
N ARG A 86 -12.45 -4.09 -17.96
CA ARG A 86 -13.48 -5.08 -18.26
C ARG A 86 -14.88 -4.48 -18.21
N LEU A 87 -15.75 -4.95 -19.11
CA LEU A 87 -17.15 -4.50 -19.24
C LEU A 87 -18.00 -4.78 -18.00
N ASP A 88 -17.66 -5.82 -17.25
CA ASP A 88 -18.35 -6.20 -16.01
C ASP A 88 -17.75 -5.52 -14.77
N GLY A 89 -16.77 -4.63 -14.94
CA GLY A 89 -16.08 -3.95 -13.85
C GLY A 89 -15.22 -4.87 -12.97
N SER A 90 -14.96 -6.11 -13.42
CA SER A 90 -14.20 -7.09 -12.65
C SER A 90 -12.68 -6.89 -12.76
N CYS A 91 -11.95 -7.26 -11.72
CA CYS A 91 -10.51 -7.31 -11.64
C CYS A 91 -10.08 -8.60 -10.95
N HIS A 92 -8.99 -9.23 -11.39
CA HIS A 92 -8.46 -10.44 -10.77
C HIS A 92 -7.15 -10.12 -10.06
N VAL A 93 -7.07 -10.47 -8.79
CA VAL A 93 -5.93 -10.18 -7.92
C VAL A 93 -5.44 -11.48 -7.30
N THR A 94 -4.13 -11.69 -7.30
CA THR A 94 -3.49 -12.74 -6.49
C THR A 94 -2.93 -12.12 -5.21
N THR A 95 -3.10 -12.83 -4.10
CA THR A 95 -2.54 -12.44 -2.79
C THR A 95 -1.34 -13.30 -2.40
N ALA A 96 -0.68 -13.96 -3.36
CA ALA A 96 0.42 -14.89 -3.11
C ALA A 96 1.55 -14.28 -2.25
N SER A 97 1.82 -12.98 -2.39
CA SER A 97 2.84 -12.28 -1.58
C SER A 97 2.40 -11.96 -0.14
N LEU A 98 1.10 -12.03 0.17
CA LEU A 98 0.53 -11.75 1.50
C LEU A 98 0.23 -13.02 2.29
N ASP A 99 -0.53 -13.95 1.71
CA ASP A 99 -1.02 -15.17 2.39
C ASP A 99 -0.55 -16.47 1.71
N GLY A 100 0.22 -16.38 0.62
CA GLY A 100 0.68 -17.55 -0.13
C GLY A 100 -0.36 -18.16 -1.07
N GLU A 101 -1.56 -17.56 -1.19
CA GLU A 101 -2.60 -18.07 -2.07
C GLU A 101 -2.31 -17.71 -3.54
N THR A 102 -2.16 -18.74 -4.38
CA THR A 102 -1.85 -18.58 -5.82
C THR A 102 -3.10 -18.42 -6.69
N ASN A 103 -4.29 -18.64 -6.14
CA ASN A 103 -5.53 -18.45 -6.86
C ASN A 103 -5.79 -16.97 -7.12
N LEU A 104 -6.46 -16.70 -8.24
CA LEU A 104 -6.96 -15.36 -8.55
C LEU A 104 -8.29 -15.14 -7.85
N LYS A 105 -8.34 -14.11 -7.01
CA LYS A 105 -9.55 -13.59 -6.38
C LYS A 105 -10.18 -12.55 -7.29
N THR A 106 -11.48 -12.65 -7.53
CA THR A 106 -12.22 -11.69 -8.35
C THR A 106 -12.79 -10.60 -7.47
N HIS A 107 -12.46 -9.35 -7.80
CA HIS A 107 -13.03 -8.14 -7.21
C HIS A 107 -13.86 -7.42 -8.27
N VAL A 108 -14.93 -6.74 -7.87
CA VAL A 108 -15.85 -6.06 -8.79
C VAL A 108 -16.05 -4.63 -8.32
N ALA A 109 -15.93 -3.68 -9.25
CA ALA A 109 -16.22 -2.28 -9.01
C ALA A 109 -17.72 -2.07 -8.74
N VAL A 110 -18.07 -1.04 -7.96
CA VAL A 110 -19.49 -0.69 -7.82
C VAL A 110 -20.04 -0.17 -9.16
N PRO A 111 -21.27 -0.51 -9.55
CA PRO A 111 -21.80 -0.19 -10.88
C PRO A 111 -21.71 1.30 -11.25
N GLU A 112 -21.90 2.17 -10.27
CA GLU A 112 -21.89 3.63 -10.43
C GLU A 112 -20.52 4.18 -10.84
N THR A 113 -19.43 3.56 -10.38
CA THR A 113 -18.06 3.96 -10.76
C THR A 113 -17.47 3.08 -11.85
N ALA A 114 -17.99 1.86 -12.06
CA ALA A 114 -17.48 0.92 -13.06
C ALA A 114 -17.43 1.52 -14.47
N ILE A 115 -18.38 2.39 -14.80
CA ILE A 115 -18.48 3.10 -16.09
C ILE A 115 -17.40 4.19 -16.30
N LEU A 116 -16.69 4.59 -15.25
CA LEU A 116 -15.70 5.68 -15.28
C LEU A 116 -14.33 5.16 -15.79
N GLN A 117 -14.29 4.73 -17.05
CA GLN A 117 -13.10 4.11 -17.64
C GLN A 117 -12.07 5.12 -18.20
N THR A 118 -12.39 6.41 -18.24
CA THR A 118 -11.50 7.45 -18.75
C THR A 118 -10.92 8.29 -17.62
N VAL A 119 -9.71 8.80 -17.82
CA VAL A 119 -9.03 9.69 -16.86
C VAL A 119 -9.89 10.93 -16.58
N ALA A 120 -10.54 11.49 -17.61
CA ALA A 120 -11.41 12.66 -17.46
C ALA A 120 -12.63 12.37 -16.55
N ASN A 121 -13.29 11.23 -16.73
CA ASN A 121 -14.43 10.83 -15.91
C ASN A 121 -14.02 10.62 -14.45
N LEU A 122 -12.85 10.00 -14.22
CA LEU A 122 -12.29 9.80 -12.88
C LEU A 122 -11.84 11.10 -12.22
N ASP A 123 -11.26 12.04 -12.97
CA ASP A 123 -10.85 13.36 -12.46
C ASP A 123 -12.07 14.21 -12.03
N SER A 124 -13.22 14.02 -12.71
CA SER A 124 -14.49 14.67 -12.35
C SER A 124 -15.29 13.97 -11.23
N LEU A 125 -14.83 12.81 -10.75
CA LEU A 125 -15.54 12.03 -9.74
C LEU A 125 -15.50 12.73 -8.38
N ILE A 126 -16.68 13.05 -7.85
CA ILE A 126 -16.86 13.55 -6.50
C ILE A 126 -17.48 12.44 -5.66
N ALA A 127 -16.65 11.78 -4.85
CA ALA A 127 -17.09 10.72 -3.94
C ALA A 127 -16.37 10.80 -2.60
N VAL A 128 -17.05 10.33 -1.55
CA VAL A 128 -16.48 10.17 -0.20
C VAL A 128 -16.56 8.69 0.16
N ILE A 129 -15.46 8.13 0.66
CA ILE A 129 -15.42 6.77 1.19
C ILE A 129 -15.26 6.86 2.70
N GLU A 130 -16.28 6.38 3.42
CA GLU A 130 -16.24 6.21 4.86
C GLU A 130 -15.92 4.74 5.15
N CYS A 131 -14.91 4.47 5.97
CA CYS A 131 -14.54 3.11 6.32
C CYS A 131 -14.11 3.00 7.79
N GLN A 132 -14.03 1.76 8.26
CA GLN A 132 -13.48 1.42 9.57
C GLN A 132 -12.02 1.89 9.74
N GLN A 133 -11.54 1.99 10.99
CA GLN A 133 -10.11 2.18 11.25
C GLN A 133 -9.31 0.97 10.72
N PRO A 134 -8.02 1.15 10.36
CA PRO A 134 -7.17 0.05 9.92
C PRO A 134 -7.16 -1.09 10.94
N GLU A 135 -7.63 -2.27 10.52
CA GLU A 135 -7.58 -3.51 11.29
C GLU A 135 -6.65 -4.50 10.60
N ALA A 136 -6.00 -5.38 11.37
CA ALA A 136 -5.09 -6.38 10.84
C ALA A 136 -5.80 -7.57 10.15
N ASP A 137 -7.14 -7.61 10.17
CA ASP A 137 -7.92 -8.65 9.50
C ASP A 137 -7.94 -8.42 7.98
N LEU A 138 -7.14 -9.22 7.26
CA LEU A 138 -6.98 -9.14 5.81
C LEU A 138 -8.24 -9.52 5.01
N TYR A 139 -9.23 -10.18 5.64
CA TYR A 139 -10.40 -10.70 4.93
C TYR A 139 -11.64 -9.81 5.07
N ARG A 140 -11.60 -8.81 5.97
CA ARG A 140 -12.77 -8.00 6.31
C ARG A 140 -12.49 -6.51 6.15
N PHE A 141 -13.14 -5.91 5.16
CA PHE A 141 -13.21 -4.47 4.98
C PHE A 141 -14.68 -4.02 5.01
N MET A 142 -15.02 -3.10 5.93
CA MET A 142 -16.33 -2.44 5.93
C MET A 142 -16.16 -0.96 5.61
N GLY A 143 -16.88 -0.52 4.60
CA GLY A 143 -16.95 0.87 4.21
C GLY A 143 -18.17 1.15 3.34
N ARG A 144 -18.43 2.44 3.13
CA ARG A 144 -19.50 2.96 2.30
C ARG A 144 -18.94 4.06 1.41
N MET A 145 -19.28 4.00 0.12
CA MET A 145 -19.01 5.07 -0.82
C MET A 145 -20.27 5.93 -0.98
N ILE A 146 -20.10 7.25 -0.92
CA ILE A 146 -21.14 8.26 -1.13
C ILE A 146 -20.72 9.04 -2.37
N ILE A 147 -21.43 8.81 -3.48
CA ILE A 147 -21.15 9.46 -4.77
C ILE A 147 -22.08 10.67 -4.89
N SER A 148 -21.50 11.84 -5.14
CA SER A 148 -22.27 13.06 -5.39
C SER A 148 -22.67 13.09 -6.85
N GLN A 149 -23.92 12.72 -7.15
CA GLN A 149 -24.45 12.92 -8.50
C GLN A 149 -24.73 14.40 -8.73
N GLN A 150 -24.04 15.02 -9.68
CA GLN A 150 -24.55 16.25 -10.29
C GLN A 150 -25.72 15.86 -11.18
N MET A 151 -26.93 15.98 -10.63
CA MET A 151 -28.17 15.83 -11.36
C MET A 151 -28.24 16.98 -12.36
N GLU A 152 -27.94 16.73 -13.64
CA GLU A 152 -28.43 17.60 -14.71
C GLU A 152 -29.96 17.49 -14.71
N GLU A 153 -30.63 18.41 -14.02
CA GLU A 153 -32.04 18.67 -14.23
C GLU A 153 -32.22 19.10 -15.69
N ILE A 154 -32.55 18.15 -16.55
CA ILE A 154 -33.15 18.42 -17.84
C ILE A 154 -34.53 18.99 -17.55
N VAL A 155 -34.62 20.32 -17.45
CA VAL A 155 -35.89 21.05 -17.41
C VAL A 155 -36.63 20.74 -18.71
N ARG A 156 -37.78 20.07 -18.56
CA ARG A 156 -38.76 19.82 -19.64
C ARG A 156 -39.36 21.11 -20.15
#